data_AF-T2JKU5-F1
#
_entry.id   AF-T2JKU5-F1
#
_cell.length_a   1.000
_cell.length_b   1.000
_cell.length_c   1.000
_cell.angle_alpha   90.00
_cell.angle_beta   90.00
_cell.angle_gamma   90.00
#
_symmetry.space_group_name_H-M   'P 1'
#
loop_
_entity.id
_entity.type
_entity.pdbx_description
1 polymer ?
#
loop_
_entity_poly.entity_id
_entity_poly.type
_entity_poly.pdbx_seq_one_letter_code
_entity_poly.pdbx_strand_id
1 'polypeptide(L)'
;MNTEQLLLNKWRTLTPFKQQEVLDFIDSLTPQSSQTEWQYLEQRPHPWRKQLYLKGRRLKAFDLWANMMANEMTQKKWLIIGMSPRSRQRIYRIL
;
A
#
# COMPACT_ATOMS: atom_id res chain seq x y z
N MET A 1 -30.63 3.43 -12.70
CA MET A 1 -30.51 4.57 -11.77
C MET A 1 -29.13 4.49 -11.13
N ASN A 2 -28.30 5.53 -11.29
CA ASN A 2 -26.90 5.49 -10.86
C ASN A 2 -26.83 5.70 -9.33
N THR A 3 -26.41 4.65 -8.61
CA THR A 3 -26.31 4.63 -7.15
C THR A 3 -25.27 5.60 -6.62
N GLU A 4 -24.17 5.82 -7.36
CA GLU A 4 -23.12 6.78 -6.99
C GLU A 4 -23.66 8.21 -7.00
N GLN A 5 -24.40 8.56 -8.06
CA GLN A 5 -25.01 9.88 -8.19
C GLN A 5 -26.06 10.13 -7.10
N LEU A 6 -26.82 9.10 -6.72
CA LEU A 6 -27.78 9.18 -5.62
C LEU A 6 -27.09 9.45 -4.27
N LEU A 7 -25.95 8.78 -4.01
CA LEU A 7 -25.18 8.98 -2.80
C LEU A 7 -24.53 10.38 -2.74
N LEU A 8 -24.00 10.86 -3.87
CA LEU A 8 -23.42 12.21 -3.97
C LEU A 8 -24.46 13.31 -3.69
N ASN A 9 -25.67 13.15 -4.24
CA ASN A 9 -26.74 14.11 -3.98
C ASN A 9 -27.19 14.10 -2.52
N LYS A 10 -27.31 12.90 -1.91
CA LYS A 10 -27.61 12.78 -0.47
C LYS A 10 -26.53 13.42 0.40
N TRP A 11 -25.26 13.24 0.07
CA TRP A 11 -24.14 13.87 0.77
C TRP A 11 -24.21 15.40 0.79
N ARG A 12 -24.52 16.00 -0.35
CA ARG A 12 -24.60 17.47 -0.51
C ARG A 12 -25.74 18.09 0.28
N THR A 13 -26.78 17.32 0.59
CA THR A 13 -27.93 17.79 1.39
C THR A 13 -27.72 17.67 2.90
N LEU A 14 -26.61 17.08 3.36
CA LEU A 14 -26.30 16.96 4.79
C LEU A 14 -25.81 18.29 5.37
N THR A 15 -26.06 18.48 6.67
CA THR A 15 -25.45 19.58 7.42
C THR A 15 -23.94 19.36 7.56
N PRO A 16 -23.12 20.42 7.69
CA PRO A 16 -21.66 20.28 7.82
C PRO A 16 -21.24 19.34 8.97
N PHE A 17 -21.96 19.37 10.09
CA PHE A 17 -21.72 18.47 11.22
C PHE A 17 -21.95 17.00 10.86
N LYS A 18 -23.03 16.69 10.11
CA LYS A 18 -23.31 15.32 9.66
C LYS A 18 -22.34 14.83 8.60
N GLN A 19 -21.79 15.74 7.79
CA GLN A 19 -20.70 15.40 6.88
C GLN A 19 -19.45 14.99 7.67
N GLN A 20 -19.10 15.75 8.72
CA GLN A 20 -17.93 15.42 9.54
C GLN A 20 -18.06 14.05 10.21
N GLU A 21 -19.22 13.72 10.77
CA GLU A 21 -19.47 12.40 11.40
C GLU A 21 -19.24 11.23 10.43
N VAL A 22 -19.63 11.40 9.16
CA VAL A 22 -19.40 10.38 8.13
C VAL A 22 -17.93 10.32 7.71
N LEU A 23 -17.24 11.46 7.64
CA LEU A 23 -15.78 11.48 7.41
C LEU A 23 -15.04 10.76 8.53
N ASP A 24 -15.39 11.04 9.79
CA ASP A 24 -14.79 10.40 10.96
C ASP A 24 -15.08 8.88 10.97
N PHE A 25 -16.27 8.49 10.56
CA PHE A 25 -16.63 7.08 10.38
C PHE A 25 -15.81 6.42 9.26
N ILE A 26 -15.65 7.07 8.11
CA ILE A 26 -14.80 6.58 7.02
C ILE A 26 -13.35 6.45 7.50
N ASP A 27 -12.82 7.44 8.22
CA ASP A 27 -11.47 7.42 8.77
C ASP A 27 -11.29 6.29 9.80
N SER A 28 -12.32 5.97 10.58
CA SER A 28 -12.33 4.83 11.50
C SER A 28 -12.36 3.47 10.78
N LEU A 29 -12.98 3.42 9.60
CA LEU A 29 -13.06 2.23 8.75
C LEU A 29 -11.83 2.05 7.87
N THR A 30 -11.14 3.14 7.54
CA THR A 30 -9.84 3.03 6.90
C THR A 30 -8.88 2.51 7.96
N PRO A 31 -8.36 1.28 7.82
CA PRO A 31 -7.29 0.86 8.69
C PRO A 31 -6.21 1.92 8.57
N GLN A 32 -5.82 2.49 9.71
CA GLN A 32 -4.68 3.38 9.89
C GLN A 32 -3.45 2.71 9.26
N SER A 33 -3.32 2.81 7.94
CA SER A 33 -2.12 2.46 7.18
C SER A 33 -1.07 3.57 7.32
N SER A 34 -1.16 4.29 8.43
CA SER A 34 -0.15 5.15 9.03
C SER A 34 0.94 4.34 9.75
N GLN A 35 1.22 3.12 9.31
CA GLN A 35 2.59 2.61 9.36
C GLN A 35 3.12 2.45 7.94
N THR A 36 3.46 3.62 7.41
CA THR A 36 4.45 3.82 6.35
C THR A 36 5.85 3.51 6.90
N GLU A 37 5.99 2.37 7.58
CA GLU A 37 7.29 1.85 7.98
C GLU A 37 7.49 0.55 7.26
N TRP A 38 8.71 0.36 6.79
CA TRP A 38 9.16 -0.78 6.02
C TRP A 38 9.14 -2.04 6.89
N GLN A 39 7.96 -2.49 7.30
CA GLN A 39 7.75 -3.52 8.32
C GLN A 39 8.48 -4.82 7.94
N TYR A 40 8.63 -5.04 6.63
CA TYR A 40 9.24 -6.22 6.05
C TYR A 40 10.50 -5.93 5.22
N LEU A 41 10.94 -4.67 5.06
CA LEU A 41 12.11 -4.34 4.24
C LEU A 41 13.16 -3.60 5.08
N GLU A 42 14.40 -4.08 5.03
CA GLU A 42 15.54 -3.48 5.71
C GLU A 42 16.62 -3.06 4.71
N GLN A 43 17.24 -1.91 4.95
CA GLN A 43 18.49 -1.57 4.28
C GLN A 43 19.62 -2.26 5.03
N ARG A 44 20.41 -3.06 4.31
CA ARG A 44 21.63 -3.62 4.87
C ARG A 44 22.81 -2.72 4.50
N PRO A 45 23.71 -2.39 5.45
CA PRO A 45 24.91 -1.63 5.14
C PRO A 45 25.80 -2.52 4.27
N HIS A 46 25.80 -2.26 2.96
CA HIS A 46 26.76 -2.84 2.04
C HIS A 46 27.58 -1.71 1.41
N PRO A 47 28.93 -1.76 1.45
CA PRO A 47 29.81 -0.63 1.11
C PRO A 47 29.61 -0.04 -0.29
N TRP A 48 29.11 -0.81 -1.27
CA TRP A 48 28.99 -0.36 -2.67
C TRP A 48 27.61 -0.57 -3.30
N ARG A 49 26.66 -1.22 -2.62
CA ARG A 49 25.32 -1.51 -3.17
C ARG A 49 24.23 -1.19 -2.15
N LYS A 50 23.51 -0.10 -2.39
CA LYS A 50 22.30 0.25 -1.63
C LYS A 50 21.13 -0.63 -2.09
N GLN A 51 21.07 -1.87 -1.61
CA GLN A 51 20.02 -2.83 -1.95
C GLN A 51 19.11 -3.12 -0.75
N LEU A 52 17.80 -3.20 -1.02
CA LEU A 52 16.79 -3.54 -0.02
C LEU A 52 16.65 -5.05 0.13
N TYR A 53 16.51 -5.50 1.37
CA TYR A 53 16.32 -6.90 1.76
C TYR A 53 15.02 -7.08 2.51
N LEU A 54 14.45 -8.29 2.46
CA LEU A 54 13.37 -8.67 3.37
C LEU A 54 13.91 -8.84 4.80
N LYS A 55 13.29 -8.19 5.77
CA LYS A 55 13.64 -8.29 7.18
C LYS A 55 13.61 -9.74 7.63
N GLY A 56 14.69 -10.20 8.27
CA GLY A 56 14.84 -11.59 8.73
C GLY A 56 15.11 -12.63 7.63
N ARG A 57 15.32 -12.22 6.37
CA ARG A 57 15.66 -13.13 5.26
C ARG A 57 16.83 -12.59 4.45
N ARG A 58 17.70 -13.47 3.96
CA ARG A 58 18.74 -13.12 2.97
C ARG A 58 18.17 -13.02 1.55
N LEU A 59 16.96 -12.48 1.40
CA LEU A 59 16.27 -12.34 0.13
C LEU A 59 16.19 -10.87 -0.26
N LYS A 60 16.72 -10.54 -1.45
CA LYS A 60 16.68 -9.19 -1.98
C LYS A 60 15.25 -8.85 -2.42
N ALA A 61 14.86 -7.60 -2.25
CA ALA A 61 13.58 -7.10 -2.74
C ALA A 61 13.44 -7.26 -4.26
N PHE A 62 14.55 -7.13 -5.01
CA PHE A 62 14.59 -7.34 -6.45
C PHE A 62 14.34 -8.81 -6.85
N ASP A 63 15.03 -9.76 -6.20
CA ASP A 63 14.87 -11.19 -6.55
C ASP A 63 13.44 -11.65 -6.27
N LEU A 64 12.84 -11.16 -5.17
CA LEU A 64 11.42 -11.37 -4.88
C LEU A 64 10.55 -10.81 -6.01
N TRP A 65 10.77 -9.55 -6.42
CA TRP A 65 10.02 -8.93 -7.50
C TRP A 65 10.17 -9.67 -8.83
N ALA A 66 11.39 -10.04 -9.23
CA ALA A 66 11.68 -10.73 -10.47
C ALA A 66 11.03 -12.13 -10.50
N ASN A 67 11.12 -12.86 -9.38
CA ASN A 67 10.46 -14.15 -9.21
C ASN A 67 8.92 -14.00 -9.26
N MET A 68 8.37 -12.92 -8.72
CA MET A 68 6.93 -12.63 -8.78
C MET A 68 6.42 -12.25 -10.17
N MET A 69 7.22 -11.49 -10.93
CA MET A 69 6.91 -11.17 -12.33
C MET A 69 6.95 -12.43 -13.20
N ALA A 70 7.94 -13.31 -12.98
CA ALA A 70 8.05 -14.58 -13.67
C ALA A 70 6.89 -15.56 -13.36
N ASN A 71 6.25 -15.40 -12.19
CA ASN A 71 5.15 -16.25 -11.72
C ASN A 71 3.75 -15.59 -11.82
N GLU A 72 3.61 -14.50 -12.58
CA GLU A 72 2.32 -13.80 -12.83
C GLU A 72 1.49 -13.49 -11.56
N MET A 73 2.16 -13.17 -10.43
CA MET A 73 1.46 -13.00 -9.16
C MET A 73 0.53 -11.77 -9.12
N THR A 74 -0.75 -12.00 -8.81
CA THR A 74 -1.82 -10.98 -8.76
C THR A 74 -1.71 -10.01 -7.57
N GLN A 75 -2.22 -8.78 -7.74
CA GLN A 75 -2.25 -7.67 -6.75
C GLN A 75 -2.61 -8.10 -5.30
N LYS A 76 -3.56 -9.03 -5.15
CA LYS A 76 -4.04 -9.54 -3.86
C LYS A 76 -2.94 -10.26 -3.06
N LYS A 77 -2.00 -10.92 -3.74
CA LYS A 77 -0.89 -11.66 -3.10
C LYS A 77 0.24 -10.73 -2.64
N TRP A 78 0.34 -9.52 -3.20
CA TRP A 78 1.30 -8.49 -2.76
C TRP A 78 1.00 -7.96 -1.36
N LEU A 79 -0.29 -7.83 -1.03
CA LEU A 79 -0.75 -7.45 0.31
C LEU A 79 -0.40 -8.53 1.35
N ILE A 80 -0.47 -9.81 0.97
CA ILE A 80 -0.19 -10.95 1.86
C ILE A 80 1.30 -11.02 2.26
N ILE A 81 2.21 -10.59 1.38
CA ILE A 81 3.65 -10.50 1.68
C ILE A 81 4.08 -9.14 2.25
N GLY A 82 3.12 -8.25 2.55
CA GLY A 82 3.39 -6.94 3.12
C GLY A 82 4.07 -5.94 2.18
N MET A 83 3.97 -6.12 0.85
CA MET A 83 4.51 -5.19 -0.13
C MET A 83 3.46 -4.14 -0.57
N SER A 84 3.69 -2.89 -0.18
CA SER A 84 2.84 -1.75 -0.57
C SER A 84 2.98 -1.39 -2.07
N PRO A 85 1.92 -0.87 -2.72
CA PRO A 85 1.99 -0.30 -4.08
C PRO A 85 3.14 0.70 -4.30
N ARG A 86 3.46 1.51 -3.28
CA ARG A 86 4.59 2.47 -3.34
C ARG A 86 5.96 1.78 -3.30
N SER A 87 6.09 0.67 -2.57
CA SER A 87 7.32 -0.15 -2.55
C SER A 87 7.59 -0.79 -3.91
N ARG A 88 6.52 -1.19 -4.63
CA ARG A 88 6.60 -1.67 -6.02
C ARG A 88 7.15 -0.57 -6.93
N GLN A 89 6.53 0.62 -6.93
CA GLN A 89 6.99 1.77 -7.73
C GLN A 89 8.45 2.16 -7.49
N ARG A 90 8.98 1.91 -6.29
CA ARG A 90 10.37 2.24 -5.96
C ARG A 90 11.37 1.16 -6.38
N ILE A 91 10.98 -0.12 -6.45
CA ILE A 91 11.79 -1.17 -7.10
C ILE A 91 11.99 -0.82 -8.58
N TYR A 92 10.92 -0.36 -9.26
CA TYR A 92 10.99 0.12 -10.64
C TYR A 92 11.85 1.37 -10.84
N ARG A 93 12.19 2.11 -9.76
CA ARG A 93 12.96 3.37 -9.82
C ARG A 93 14.43 3.21 -9.40
N ILE A 94 14.80 2.06 -8.83
CA ILE A 94 16.18 1.72 -8.44
C ILE A 94 16.84 0.82 -9.50
N LEU A 95 16.04 0.25 -10.42
CA LEU A 95 16.48 -0.30 -11.70
C LEU A 95 16.56 0.83 -12.74
#